data_AF-A0A968HAX3-F1
#
_entry.id   AF-A0A968HAX3-F1
#
_cell.length_a   1.000
_cell.length_b   1.000
_cell.length_c   1.000
_cell.angle_alpha   90.00
_cell.angle_beta   90.00
_cell.angle_gamma   90.00
#
_symmetry.space_group_name_H-M   'P 1'
#
loop_
_entity.id
_entity.type
_entity.pdbx_description
1 polymer ?
#
loop_
_entity_poly.entity_id
_entity_poly.type
_entity_poly.pdbx_seq_one_letter_code
_entity_poly.pdbx_strand_id
1 'polypeptide(L)' 'MGNIEEDIEKIKQIINDLKPRFTNLGGDIEFVDIKEQDVRIRPTGYCWR' A
#
# COMPACT_ATOMS: atom_id res chain seq x y z
N MET A 1 -7.44 -7.32 -22.57
CA MET A 1 -7.93 -7.55 -21.21
C MET A 1 -6.72 -7.48 -20.30
N GLY A 2 -6.59 -6.43 -19.49
CA GLY A 2 -5.48 -6.32 -18.54
C GLY A 2 -5.63 -7.40 -17.46
N ASN A 3 -4.53 -8.07 -17.13
CA ASN A 3 -4.49 -9.05 -16.06
C ASN A 3 -4.59 -8.31 -14.73
N ILE A 4 -5.76 -8.37 -14.08
CA ILE A 4 -5.99 -7.71 -12.80
C ILE A 4 -4.98 -8.17 -11.73
N GLU A 5 -4.46 -9.39 -11.86
CA GLU A 5 -3.40 -9.95 -11.03
C GLU A 5 -2.07 -9.21 -11.21
N GLU A 6 -1.68 -8.89 -12.45
CA GLU A 6 -0.48 -8.10 -12.74
C GLU A 6 -0.61 -6.68 -12.19
N ASP A 7 -1.81 -6.10 -12.26
CA ASP A 7 -2.06 -4.76 -11.73
C ASP A 7 -2.04 -4.73 -10.20
N ILE A 8 -2.55 -5.77 -9.53
CA ILE A 8 -2.41 -5.95 -8.07
C ILE A 8 -0.93 -6.06 -7.69
N GLU A 9 -0.13 -6.82 -8.45
CA GLU A 9 1.29 -6.98 -8.17
C GLU A 9 2.04 -5.65 -8.29
N LYS A 10 1.76 -4.88 -9.35
CA LYS A 10 2.31 -3.52 -9.51
C LYS A 10 1.91 -2.60 -8.36
N ILE A 11 0.64 -2.63 -7.93
CA ILE A 11 0.16 -1.82 -6.80
C ILE A 11 0.92 -2.18 -5.52
N LYS A 12 1.15 -3.48 -5.26
CA LYS A 12 1.95 -3.92 -4.10
C LYS A 12 3.40 -3.45 -4.17
N GLN A 13 4.01 -3.44 -5.35
CA GLN A 13 5.36 -2.91 -5.55
C GLN A 13 5.42 -1.41 -5.24
N ILE A 14 4.48 -0.63 -5.76
CA ILE A 14 4.38 0.81 -5.49
C ILE A 14 4.23 1.08 -3.98
N ILE A 15 3.41 0.30 -3.29
CA ILE A 15 3.23 0.44 -1.83
C ILE A 15 4.54 0.14 -1.10
N ASN A 16 5.27 -0.91 -1.49
CA ASN A 16 6.57 -1.24 -0.89
C ASN A 16 7.63 -0.15 -1.13
N ASP A 17 7.62 0.50 -2.29
CA ASP A 17 8.51 1.63 -2.58
C ASP A 17 8.17 2.87 -1.74
N LEU A 18 6.92 3.00 -1.32
CA LEU A 18 6.45 4.07 -0.45
C LEU A 18 6.74 3.81 1.03
N LYS A 19 6.79 2.55 1.48
CA LYS A 19 7.02 2.18 2.90
C LYS A 19 8.19 2.93 3.56
N PRO A 20 9.40 3.03 2.97
CA PRO A 20 10.52 3.73 3.59
C PRO A 20 10.22 5.19 3.95
N ARG A 21 9.35 5.86 3.18
CA ARG A 21 8.94 7.25 3.46
C ARG A 21 8.10 7.34 4.73
N PHE A 22 7.28 6.32 5.02
CA PHE A 22 6.49 6.24 6.24
C PHE A 22 7.35 5.77 7.43
N THR A 23 8.27 4.82 7.20
CA THR A 23 9.20 4.32 8.23
C THR A 23 10.10 5.42 8.78
N ASN A 24 10.58 6.33 7.93
CA ASN A 24 11.36 7.50 8.38
C ASN A 24 10.58 8.44 9.31
N LEU A 25 9.25 8.39 9.29
CA LEU A 25 8.37 9.15 10.18
C LEU A 25 7.89 8.31 11.38
N GLY A 26 8.39 7.08 11.53
CA GLY A 26 7.98 6.14 12.57
C GLY A 26 6.72 5.35 12.26
N GLY A 27 6.16 5.48 11.06
CA GLY A 27 4.97 4.75 10.61
C GLY A 27 5.29 3.63 9.63
N ASP A 28 4.26 2.94 9.17
CA ASP A 28 4.33 1.98 8.06
C ASP A 28 2.97 1.97 7.33
N ILE A 29 2.89 1.33 6.17
CA ILE A 29 1.66 1.17 5.40
C ILE A 29 1.51 -0.27 4.92
N GLU A 30 0.33 -0.84 5.06
CA GLU A 30 0.00 -2.19 4.60
C GLU A 30 -1.09 -2.15 3.54
N PHE A 31 -0.92 -2.92 2.47
CA PHE A 31 -1.98 -3.18 1.50
C PHE A 31 -3.07 -4.04 2.14
N VAL A 32 -4.34 -3.64 2.00
CA VAL A 32 -5.48 -4.39 2.53
C VAL A 32 -6.20 -5.13 1.41
N ASP A 33 -6.84 -4.38 0.52
CA ASP A 33 -7.63 -4.90 -0.60
C ASP A 33 -7.82 -3.84 -1.69
N ILE A 34 -8.36 -4.27 -2.82
CA ILE A 34 -8.90 -3.36 -3.84
C ILE A 34 -10.41 -3.55 -3.83
N LYS A 35 -11.15 -2.46 -3.68
CA LYS A 35 -12.60 -2.48 -3.76
C LYS A 35 -13.04 -1.56 -4.89
N GLU A 36 -13.69 -2.13 -5.89
CA GLU A 36 -14.13 -1.43 -7.10
C GLU A 36 -12.95 -0.81 -7.86
N GLN A 37 -12.65 0.47 -7.65
CA GLN A 37 -11.52 1.20 -8.24
C GLN A 37 -10.61 1.83 -7.18
N ASP A 38 -10.86 1.54 -5.90
CA ASP A 38 -10.11 2.10 -4.79
C ASP A 38 -9.12 1.07 -4.22
N VAL A 39 -7.86 1.49 -4.09
CA VAL A 39 -6.82 0.75 -3.37
C VAL A 39 -6.91 1.13 -1.90
N ARG A 40 -7.16 0.14 -1.05
CA ARG A 40 -7.25 0.35 0.40
C ARG A 40 -5.94 -0.04 1.06
N ILE A 41 -5.39 0.91 1.80
CA ILE A 41 -4.18 0.73 2.60
C ILE A 41 -4.47 1.06 4.06
N ARG A 42 -3.75 0.41 4.96
CA ARG A 42 -3.79 0.68 6.39
C ARG A 42 -2.46 1.30 6.82
N PRO A 43 -2.42 2.56 7.26
CA PRO A 43 -1.27 3.08 7.98
C PRO A 43 -1.16 2.40 9.35
N THR A 44 0.05 2.06 9.74
CA THR A 44 0.40 1.45 11.03
C THR A 44 1.60 2.20 11.64
N GLY A 45 1.97 1.88 12.88
CA GLY A 45 3.12 2.50 13.57
C GLY A 45 2.81 3.85 14.24
N TYR A 46 3.86 4.61 14.52
CA TYR A 46 3.85 5.84 15.34
C TYR A 46 3.02 6.96 14.72
N CYS A 47 2.92 7.03 13.38
CA CYS A 47 2.09 7.99 12.66
C CYS A 47 0.57 7.77 12.80
N TRP A 48 0.15 6.68 13.45
CA TRP A 48 -1.27 6.33 13.65
C TRP A 48 -1.80 6.66 15.06
N ARG A 49 -0.92 7.02 16.01
CA ARG A 49 -1.32 7.34 17.39
C ARG A 49 -1.51 8.83 17.63
#